data_AF-A0A2V8BLT9-F1
#
_entry.id   AF-A0A2V8BLT9-F1
#
_cell.length_a   1.000
_cell.length_b   1.000
_cell.length_c   1.000
_cell.angle_alpha   90.00
_cell.angle_beta   90.00
_cell.angle_gamma   90.00
#
_symmetry.space_group_name_H-M   'P 1'
#
loop_
_entity.id
_entity.type
_entity.pdbx_description
1 polymer ?
#
loop_
_entity_poly.entity_id
_entity_poly.type
_entity_poly.pdbx_seq_one_letter_code
_entity_poly.pdbx_strand_id
1 'polypeptide(L)' 'MLQAQFVRTSMLAVCLMLAVMAAPSAQPGGAPGSPASSFSVPVVYRKLPNGLRVVVSENHAAPVVVVEG' A
#
# COMPACT_ATOMS: atom_id res chain seq x y z
N MET A 1 23.65 -56.16 -9.39
CA MET A 1 23.55 -54.84 -10.07
C MET A 1 22.12 -54.27 -10.08
N LEU A 2 21.08 -55.10 -10.24
CA LEU A 2 19.67 -54.66 -10.27
C LEU A 2 19.15 -54.04 -8.94
N GLN A 3 19.60 -54.55 -7.79
CA GLN A 3 19.20 -54.07 -6.46
C GLN A 3 19.63 -52.61 -6.18
N ALA A 4 20.85 -52.23 -6.57
CA ALA A 4 21.37 -50.88 -6.36
C ALA A 4 20.71 -49.83 -7.28
N GLN A 5 20.24 -50.25 -8.46
CA GLN A 5 19.49 -49.40 -9.38
C GLN A 5 18.07 -49.14 -8.85
N PHE A 6 17.39 -50.16 -8.31
CA PHE A 6 16.06 -50.02 -7.69
C PHE A 6 16.05 -49.09 -6.46
N VAL A 7 17.09 -49.17 -5.62
CA VAL A 7 17.18 -48.29 -4.43
C VAL A 7 17.44 -46.83 -4.82
N ARG A 8 18.28 -46.59 -5.83
CA ARG A 8 18.57 -45.24 -6.33
C ARG A 8 17.35 -44.59 -7.00
N THR A 9 16.62 -45.33 -7.83
CA THR A 9 15.41 -44.79 -8.49
C THR A 9 14.29 -44.53 -7.50
N SER A 10 14.11 -45.40 -6.49
CA SER A 10 13.14 -45.19 -5.42
C SER A 10 13.47 -43.95 -4.57
N MET A 11 14.75 -43.77 -4.20
CA MET A 11 15.20 -42.61 -3.43
C MET A 11 15.02 -41.29 -4.20
N LEU A 12 15.33 -41.26 -5.50
CA LEU A 12 15.10 -40.09 -6.35
C LEU A 12 13.61 -39.76 -6.50
N ALA A 13 12.75 -40.77 -6.65
CA ALA A 13 11.31 -40.57 -6.74
C ALA A 13 10.69 -40.02 -5.44
N VAL A 14 11.17 -40.50 -4.29
CA VAL A 14 10.76 -39.99 -2.97
C VAL A 14 11.22 -38.53 -2.78
N CYS A 15 12.47 -38.21 -3.12
CA CYS A 15 12.97 -36.83 -3.04
C CYS A 15 12.21 -35.88 -3.98
N LEU A 16 11.81 -36.33 -5.17
CA LEU A 16 11.05 -35.50 -6.12
C LEU A 16 9.60 -35.27 -5.66
N MET A 17 8.97 -36.26 -5.02
CA MET A 17 7.64 -36.11 -4.39
C MET A 17 7.66 -35.14 -3.19
N LEU A 18 8.73 -35.13 -2.39
CA LEU A 18 8.87 -34.20 -1.26
C LEU A 18 9.05 -32.73 -1.68
N ALA A 19 9.58 -32.47 -2.88
CA ALA A 19 9.84 -31.12 -3.35
C ALA A 19 8.58 -30.35 -3.81
N VAL A 20 7.46 -31.04 -4.11
CA VAL A 20 6.26 -30.40 -4.68
C VAL A 20 5.34 -29.77 -3.62
N MET A 21 5.49 -30.10 -2.34
CA MET A 21 4.63 -29.62 -1.25
C MET A 21 5.13 -28.33 -0.58
N ALA A 22 6.29 -27.81 -0.98
CA ALA A 22 6.93 -26.67 -0.32
C ALA A 22 6.95 -25.38 -1.17
N ALA A 23 5.94 -25.16 -2.01
CA ALA A 23 5.77 -23.86 -2.65
C ALA A 23 5.06 -22.90 -1.65
N PRO A 24 5.77 -21.92 -1.06
CA PRO A 24 5.08 -20.85 -0.34
C PRO A 24 4.27 -20.06 -1.37
N SER A 25 2.94 -20.16 -1.30
CA SER A 25 2.07 -19.21 -1.98
C SER A 25 2.40 -17.83 -1.42
N ALA A 26 3.10 -17.01 -2.19
CA ALA A 26 3.33 -15.61 -1.86
C ALA A 26 1.97 -14.89 -1.85
N GLN A 27 1.30 -14.88 -0.70
CA GLN A 27 0.20 -13.98 -0.45
C GLN A 27 0.76 -12.55 -0.55
N PRO A 28 0.13 -11.65 -1.32
CA PRO A 28 0.42 -10.23 -1.21
C PRO A 28 0.06 -9.80 0.20
N GLY A 29 1.06 -9.79 1.09
CA GLY A 29 0.96 -9.27 2.44
C GLY A 29 0.85 -7.76 2.38
N GLY A 30 -0.31 -7.26 1.95
CA GLY A 30 -0.71 -5.89 2.20
C GLY A 30 -0.95 -5.77 3.69
N ALA A 31 0.09 -5.44 4.45
CA ALA A 31 -0.08 -4.93 5.80
C ALA A 31 -1.13 -3.81 5.71
N PRO A 32 -2.17 -3.80 6.56
CA PRO A 32 -3.07 -2.65 6.64
C PRO A 32 -2.19 -1.44 6.93
N GLY A 33 -1.96 -0.61 5.92
CA GLY A 33 -1.22 0.61 6.07
C GLY A 33 -1.90 1.38 7.19
N SER A 34 -1.15 1.69 8.25
CA SER A 34 -1.62 2.58 9.30
C SER A 34 -2.28 3.77 8.61
N PRO A 35 -3.55 4.11 8.91
CA PRO A 35 -4.26 5.15 8.18
C PRO A 35 -3.39 6.40 8.22
N ALA A 36 -2.91 6.80 7.04
CA ALA A 36 -2.13 8.02 6.92
C ALA A 36 -2.99 9.13 7.53
N SER A 37 -2.44 9.83 8.52
CA SER A 37 -3.14 10.93 9.19
C SER A 37 -3.63 11.88 8.11
N SER A 38 -4.94 11.92 7.89
CA SER A 38 -5.54 12.72 6.84
C SER A 38 -5.40 14.19 7.22
N PHE A 39 -4.46 14.89 6.60
CA PHE A 39 -4.36 16.33 6.72
C PHE A 39 -5.55 16.95 5.98
N SER A 40 -6.46 17.57 6.73
CA SER A 40 -7.64 18.24 6.19
C SER A 40 -7.45 19.74 6.25
N VAL A 41 -7.45 20.39 5.09
CA VAL A 41 -7.41 21.86 4.98
C VAL A 41 -8.85 22.37 4.99
N PRO A 42 -9.22 23.32 5.87
CA PRO A 42 -10.55 23.89 5.89
C PRO A 42 -10.79 24.70 4.62
N VAL A 43 -11.75 24.26 3.80
CA VAL A 43 -12.14 24.91 2.56
C VAL A 43 -13.65 25.17 2.53
N VAL A 44 -14.04 26.31 1.96
CA VAL A 44 -15.44 26.69 1.76
C VAL A 44 -15.76 26.66 0.28
N TYR A 45 -16.76 25.86 -0.10
CA TYR A 45 -17.26 25.78 -1.46
C TYR A 45 -18.43 26.75 -1.65
N ARG A 46 -18.37 27.59 -2.68
CA ARG A 46 -19.45 28.52 -3.02
C ARG A 46 -19.74 28.49 -4.52
N LYS A 47 -21.02 28.63 -4.88
CA LYS A 47 -21.44 28.90 -6.25
C LYS A 47 -21.82 30.38 -6.35
N LEU A 48 -21.19 31.08 -7.29
CA LEU A 48 -21.45 32.48 -7.56
C LEU A 48 -22.70 32.65 -8.45
N PRO A 49 -23.34 33.83 -8.44
CA PRO A 49 -24.55 34.09 -9.23
C PRO A 49 -24.36 33.93 -10.74
N ASN A 50 -23.13 34.13 -11.24
CA ASN A 50 -22.74 33.91 -12.64
C ASN A 50 -22.52 32.42 -12.98
N GLY A 51 -22.78 31.50 -12.05
CA GLY A 51 -22.65 30.06 -12.24
C GLY A 51 -21.28 29.48 -11.92
N LEU A 52 -20.27 30.31 -11.62
CA LEU A 52 -18.92 29.84 -11.29
C LEU A 52 -18.89 29.16 -9.92
N ARG A 53 -17.99 28.18 -9.77
CA ARG A 53 -17.71 27.52 -8.49
C ARG A 53 -16.36 28.00 -7.97
N VAL A 54 -16.34 28.42 -6.71
CA VAL A 54 -15.15 28.91 -6.02
C VAL A 54 -14.90 28.05 -4.80
N VAL A 55 -13.62 27.76 -4.55
CA VAL A 55 -13.13 27.10 -3.35
C VAL A 55 -12.24 28.09 -2.62
N VAL A 56 -12.57 28.40 -1.38
CA VAL A 56 -11.83 29.39 -0.56
C VAL A 56 -11.17 28.68 0.61
N SER A 57 -9.86 28.85 0.76
CA SER A 57 -9.10 28.45 1.94
C SER A 57 -8.55 29.72 2.58
N GLU A 58 -8.93 29.98 3.83
CA GLU A 58 -8.38 31.12 4.58
C GLU A 58 -6.95 30.80 5.05
N ASN A 59 -6.06 31.79 4.98
CA ASN A 59 -4.67 31.66 5.42
C ASN A 59 -4.30 32.84 6.32
N HIS A 60 -4.01 32.56 7.59
CA HIS A 60 -3.60 33.52 8.61
C HIS A 60 -2.13 33.34 9.04
N ALA A 61 -1.30 32.71 8.21
CA ALA A 61 0.10 32.41 8.55
C ALA A 61 0.97 33.66 8.77
N ALA A 62 0.56 34.83 8.24
CA ALA A 62 1.26 36.08 8.46
C ALA A 62 0.27 37.25 8.63
N PRO A 63 0.56 38.20 9.55
CA PRO A 63 -0.22 39.43 9.67
C PRO A 63 -0.04 40.30 8.43
N VAL A 64 -1.15 40.75 7.85
CA VAL A 64 -1.15 41.58 6.63
C VAL A 64 -0.95 43.06 6.94
N VAL A 65 -1.23 43.49 8.17
CA VAL A 65 -1.08 44.88 8.60
C VAL A 65 -0.31 44.90 9.92
N VAL A 66 0.71 45.76 9.97
CA VAL A 66 1.47 46.11 11.18
C VAL A 66 1.23 47.59 11.44
N VAL A 67 0.92 47.95 12.70
CA VAL A 67 0.85 49.34 13.14
C VAL A 67 2.18 49.65 13.81
N GLU A 68 2.93 50.61 13.26
CA GLU A 68 4.12 51.15 13.92
C GLU A 68 3.72 52.34 14.78
N GLY A 69 4.21 52.36 16.03
CA GLY A 69 3.97 53.40 17.02
C GLY A 69 5.21 54.25 17.27
#